data_AF-A0AAJ3TNW2-F1
#
_entry.id   AF-A0AAJ3TNW2-F1
#
_cell.length_a   1.000
_cell.length_b   1.000
_cell.length_c   1.000
_cell.angle_alpha   90.00
_cell.angle_beta   90.00
_cell.angle_gamma   90.00
#
_symmetry.space_group_name_H-M   'P 1'
#
loop_
_entity.id
_entity.type
_entity.pdbx_description
1 polymer ?
#
loop_
_entity_poly.entity_id
_entity_poly.type
_entity_poly.pdbx_seq_one_letter_code
_entity_poly.pdbx_strand_id
1 'polypeptide(L)'
;MKKLSILLFAVPSLYFAQLATPQGQLQTTTNPETGNIGIGTTSPDQKLVVNFNNEPKTIKFYQPVLNSNPAYSLASSLMFTWYNENTDIGMIRGGDKDILGLGFRINGQEKMRLNYNGNVGIGTSSPQAKLNIYGAHGDTNLLLHSIGNGTDVPAYLNLWASEPGMTYTGTGIGNNIKHWNGSTPFSRFNNTRGGSYIRLLENQILFTTVDASGKYAQALNIAADGNVAVSNKLEAKEIKVTTTPTADFVFEDTYQLPDLESVEKHIKEKKHLPEIASAAEMQKEGVNIGEFQIKLLQKIEELTLYSIEQNKQNKELFRTVEKQQEQIKNLEKNIQQSTNTK
;
A
#
# COMPACT_ATOMS: atom_id res chain seq x y z
N MET A 1 46.90 71.93 62.65
CA MET A 1 45.74 72.00 61.73
C MET A 1 45.75 70.75 60.85
N LYS A 2 44.80 69.82 61.03
CA LYS A 2 44.73 68.54 60.32
C LYS A 2 44.17 68.77 58.90
N LYS A 3 44.88 68.31 57.87
CA LYS A 3 44.39 68.33 56.47
C LYS A 3 43.36 67.22 56.28
N LEU A 4 42.13 67.61 55.98
CA LEU A 4 41.02 66.72 55.62
C LEU A 4 41.21 66.30 54.16
N SER A 5 41.44 65.00 53.91
CA SER A 5 41.44 64.44 52.56
C SER A 5 40.05 63.86 52.29
N ILE A 6 39.35 64.42 51.30
CA ILE A 6 38.05 63.91 50.86
C ILE A 6 38.29 62.92 49.72
N LEU A 7 38.02 61.65 49.97
CA LEU A 7 38.06 60.58 48.97
C LEU A 7 36.70 60.55 48.27
N LEU A 8 36.64 61.01 47.02
CA LEU A 8 35.43 61.00 46.21
C LEU A 8 35.29 59.64 45.53
N PHE A 9 34.43 58.76 46.05
CA PHE A 9 34.03 57.55 45.34
C PHE A 9 32.92 57.90 44.34
N ALA A 10 33.27 57.93 43.05
CA ALA A 10 32.28 57.91 41.98
C ALA A 10 31.67 56.51 41.92
N VAL A 11 30.41 56.38 42.33
CA VAL A 11 29.64 55.15 42.13
C VAL A 11 29.11 55.19 40.69
N PRO A 12 29.57 54.33 39.77
CA PRO A 12 28.97 54.26 38.45
C PRO A 12 27.61 53.57 38.59
N SER A 13 26.54 54.36 38.51
CA SER A 13 25.16 53.97 38.15
C SER A 13 24.71 52.56 38.57
N LEU A 14 23.88 52.49 39.61
CA LEU A 14 23.11 51.28 39.95
C LEU A 14 21.94 51.12 38.98
N TYR A 15 22.01 50.13 38.08
CA TYR A 15 20.87 49.74 37.25
C TYR A 15 20.04 48.68 37.99
N PHE A 16 18.81 49.02 38.40
CA PHE A 16 17.83 48.05 38.90
C PHE A 16 16.79 47.80 37.82
N ALA A 17 16.83 46.62 37.18
CA ALA A 17 15.69 46.11 36.41
C ALA A 17 14.73 45.44 37.40
N GLN A 18 13.52 45.98 37.53
CA GLN A 18 12.55 45.59 38.57
C GLN A 18 11.41 44.75 37.96
N LEU A 19 11.15 43.56 38.50
CA LEU A 19 9.96 42.76 38.21
C LEU A 19 9.40 42.24 39.55
N ALA A 20 8.14 42.57 39.86
CA ALA A 20 7.51 42.32 41.16
C ALA A 20 6.85 40.93 41.25
N THR A 21 6.87 40.32 42.45
CA THR A 21 5.96 39.24 42.85
C THR A 21 5.41 39.49 44.26
N PRO A 22 4.19 39.03 44.58
CA PRO A 22 3.59 39.24 45.90
C PRO A 22 4.21 38.25 46.90
N GLN A 23 5.07 38.74 47.80
CA GLN A 23 5.56 38.16 49.09
C GLN A 23 7.03 38.52 49.42
N GLY A 24 7.72 39.33 48.61
CA GLY A 24 8.82 40.19 49.10
C GLY A 24 10.14 39.51 49.51
N GLN A 25 10.37 38.23 49.21
CA GLN A 25 11.71 37.63 49.37
C GLN A 25 12.46 37.64 48.03
N LEU A 26 13.54 38.41 47.99
CA LEU A 26 14.40 38.66 46.82
C LEU A 26 15.35 37.48 46.59
N GLN A 27 15.24 36.80 45.44
CA GLN A 27 16.36 36.06 44.85
C GLN A 27 16.37 36.24 43.33
N THR A 28 16.68 37.47 42.91
CA THR A 28 17.32 37.69 41.62
C THR A 28 18.76 38.04 41.91
N THR A 29 19.71 37.38 41.25
CA THR A 29 21.03 37.99 41.11
C THR A 29 21.27 38.16 39.64
N THR A 30 21.38 39.42 39.22
CA THR A 30 22.14 39.70 38.01
C THR A 30 23.52 39.10 38.24
N ASN A 31 23.98 38.20 37.37
CA ASN A 31 25.37 37.77 37.46
C ASN A 31 26.23 39.00 37.13
N PRO A 32 26.99 39.55 38.10
CA PRO A 32 27.69 40.82 37.92
C PRO A 32 28.81 40.73 36.86
N GLU A 33 29.27 39.52 36.55
CA GLU A 33 30.31 39.28 35.54
C GLU A 33 29.75 39.28 34.10
N THR A 34 28.49 38.85 33.92
CA THR A 34 27.90 38.63 32.59
C THR A 34 26.72 39.55 32.26
N GLY A 35 26.15 40.22 33.27
CA GLY A 35 24.94 41.04 33.15
C GLY A 35 23.66 40.22 32.90
N ASN A 36 23.72 38.89 33.00
CA ASN A 36 22.59 38.00 32.78
C ASN A 36 21.58 38.09 33.93
N ILE A 37 20.28 37.98 33.61
CA ILE A 37 19.19 38.04 34.59
C ILE A 37 18.78 36.62 35.00
N GLY A 38 18.85 36.32 36.30
CA GLY A 38 18.38 35.07 36.89
C GLY A 38 17.19 35.29 37.82
N ILE A 39 16.15 34.47 37.70
CA ILE A 39 15.06 34.33 38.68
C ILE A 39 15.20 32.95 39.33
N GLY A 40 15.35 32.87 40.65
CA GLY A 40 15.54 31.59 41.36
C GLY A 40 16.91 30.92 41.09
N THR A 41 17.85 31.66 40.50
CA THR A 41 19.25 31.23 40.35
C THR A 41 20.16 32.43 40.49
N THR A 42 21.32 32.24 41.12
CA THR A 42 22.31 33.29 41.25
C THR A 42 23.41 33.28 40.18
N SER A 43 23.43 32.23 39.36
CA SER A 43 24.47 32.02 38.34
C SER A 43 23.83 31.74 36.97
N PRO A 44 23.06 32.70 36.40
CA PRO A 44 22.45 32.53 35.08
C PRO A 44 23.50 32.39 33.96
N ASP A 45 23.39 31.30 33.19
CA ASP A 45 24.27 30.93 32.07
C ASP A 45 23.78 31.43 30.70
N GLN A 46 22.61 32.08 30.66
CA GLN A 46 22.01 32.71 29.48
C GLN A 46 21.44 34.08 29.86
N LYS A 47 21.11 34.92 28.85
CA LYS A 47 20.67 36.32 29.06
C LYS A 47 19.49 36.44 30.02
N LEU A 48 18.55 35.50 29.96
CA LEU A 48 17.46 35.36 30.91
C LEU A 48 17.29 33.88 31.26
N VAL A 49 17.37 33.57 32.55
CA VAL A 49 17.15 32.23 33.12
C VAL A 49 16.12 32.32 34.23
N VAL A 50 15.08 31.51 34.14
CA VAL A 50 14.15 31.26 35.25
C VAL A 50 14.42 29.84 35.75
N ASN A 51 14.73 29.71 37.03
CA ASN A 51 15.00 28.45 37.71
C ASN A 51 13.98 28.26 38.83
N PHE A 52 13.45 27.05 38.95
CA PHE A 52 12.46 26.71 39.98
C PHE A 52 13.18 25.98 41.10
N ASN A 53 13.55 26.73 42.15
CA ASN A 53 14.27 26.28 43.36
C ASN A 53 13.96 24.81 43.73
N ASN A 54 15.01 24.03 44.04
CA ASN A 54 14.98 22.60 44.41
C ASN A 54 14.67 21.59 43.29
N GLU A 55 14.49 22.03 42.04
CA GLU A 55 14.26 21.13 40.90
C GLU A 55 15.16 21.52 39.71
N PRO A 56 15.65 20.56 38.89
CA PRO A 56 16.48 20.85 37.70
C PRO A 56 15.67 21.42 36.51
N LYS A 57 14.69 22.29 36.80
CA LYS A 57 13.73 22.83 35.84
C LYS A 57 14.07 24.27 35.52
N THR A 58 14.22 24.60 34.24
CA THR A 58 14.57 25.95 33.81
C THR A 58 13.81 26.39 32.56
N ILE A 59 13.62 27.70 32.43
CA ILE A 59 13.22 28.38 31.19
C ILE A 59 14.36 29.29 30.80
N LYS A 60 14.90 29.11 29.59
CA LYS A 60 16.04 29.88 29.10
C LYS A 60 15.78 30.40 27.69
N PHE A 61 16.23 31.62 27.43
CA PHE A 61 16.43 32.11 26.06
C PHE A 61 17.86 31.75 25.67
N TYR A 62 18.00 30.68 24.89
CA TYR A 62 19.27 30.13 24.52
C TYR A 62 19.73 30.65 23.17
N GLN A 63 20.95 31.17 23.12
CA GLN A 63 21.66 31.47 21.89
C GLN A 63 22.93 30.61 21.86
N PRO A 64 23.06 29.64 20.94
CA PRO A 64 24.28 28.86 20.82
C PRO A 64 25.45 29.77 20.46
N VAL A 65 26.58 29.55 21.13
CA VAL A 65 27.85 30.21 20.86
C VAL A 65 28.54 29.51 19.69
N LEU A 66 28.02 29.66 18.47
CA LEU A 66 28.70 29.12 17.29
C LEU A 66 28.81 30.19 16.21
N ASN A 67 30.05 30.61 15.98
CA ASN A 67 30.50 31.62 15.01
C ASN A 67 30.45 31.09 13.56
N SER A 68 29.62 30.09 13.30
CA SER A 68 29.43 29.43 12.02
C SER A 68 27.95 29.08 11.96
N ASN A 69 27.20 29.79 11.13
CA ASN A 69 25.75 29.65 11.05
C ASN A 69 25.38 28.36 10.30
N PRO A 70 25.12 27.24 10.98
CA PRO A 70 24.85 26.00 10.29
C PRO A 70 23.37 25.98 9.95
N ALA A 71 23.06 25.72 8.67
CA ALA A 71 21.70 25.74 8.12
C ALA A 71 20.68 24.77 8.80
N TYR A 72 21.12 24.02 9.81
CA TYR A 72 20.42 22.90 10.43
C TYR A 72 20.50 22.85 11.97
N SER A 73 21.07 23.85 12.65
CA SER A 73 20.98 23.95 14.12
C SER A 73 20.12 25.13 14.54
N LEU A 74 19.35 24.97 15.62
CA LEU A 74 18.60 26.07 16.22
C LEU A 74 19.56 27.18 16.64
N ALA A 75 19.48 28.33 15.97
CA ALA A 75 20.39 29.46 16.18
C ALA A 75 19.92 30.40 17.30
N SER A 76 18.65 30.32 17.67
CA SER A 76 18.05 30.97 18.85
C SER A 76 16.81 30.18 19.24
N SER A 77 16.70 29.79 20.51
CA SER A 77 15.59 28.98 21.00
C SER A 77 15.08 29.43 22.36
N LEU A 78 13.81 29.12 22.60
CA LEU A 78 13.26 29.01 23.94
C LEU A 78 13.46 27.56 24.38
N MET A 79 14.15 27.36 25.50
CA MET A 79 14.46 26.06 26.06
C MET A 79 13.72 25.87 27.38
N PHE A 80 13.08 24.71 27.52
CA PHE A 80 12.49 24.21 28.75
C PHE A 80 13.25 22.96 29.17
N THR A 81 13.66 22.88 30.44
CA THR A 81 14.36 21.70 30.97
C THR A 81 13.55 21.01 32.06
N TRP A 82 13.61 19.68 32.09
CA TRP A 82 13.04 18.85 33.16
C TRP A 82 13.94 17.62 33.38
N TYR A 83 14.46 17.40 34.60
CA TYR A 83 15.36 16.28 34.94
C TYR A 83 16.52 16.05 33.95
N ASN A 84 17.16 17.12 33.47
CA ASN A 84 18.25 17.11 32.46
C ASN A 84 17.83 16.79 31.02
N GLU A 85 16.54 16.59 30.75
CA GLU A 85 16.00 16.53 29.39
C GLU A 85 15.63 17.92 28.91
N ASN A 86 16.02 18.25 27.68
CA ASN A 86 15.78 19.58 27.09
C ASN A 86 14.76 19.48 25.96
N THR A 87 13.73 20.33 26.03
CA THR A 87 12.80 20.60 24.93
C THR A 87 13.03 22.02 24.44
N ASP A 88 13.24 22.18 23.14
CA ASP A 88 13.52 23.48 22.53
C ASP A 88 12.52 23.78 21.41
N ILE A 89 12.11 25.03 21.31
CA ILE A 89 11.46 25.58 20.11
C ILE A 89 12.31 26.75 19.65
N GLY A 90 12.74 26.75 18.39
CA GLY A 90 13.69 27.76 17.93
C GLY A 90 13.72 28.02 16.43
N MET A 91 14.31 29.15 16.09
CA MET A 91 14.52 29.58 14.71
C MET A 91 15.84 29.02 14.19
N ILE A 92 15.81 28.49 12.98
CA ILE A 92 16.97 28.02 12.24
C ILE A 92 17.37 29.16 11.31
N ARG A 93 18.65 29.54 11.34
CA ARG A 93 19.19 30.60 10.48
C ARG A 93 20.18 30.02 9.48
N GLY A 94 20.43 30.74 8.39
CA GLY A 94 21.44 30.42 7.39
C GLY A 94 22.40 31.59 7.19
N GLY A 95 23.70 31.32 7.23
CA GLY A 95 24.73 32.33 6.94
C GLY A 95 24.64 33.60 7.79
N ASP A 96 24.36 34.75 7.21
CA ASP A 96 24.36 35.98 8.00
C ASP A 96 22.99 36.38 8.54
N LYS A 97 21.86 36.12 7.84
CA LYS A 97 20.58 36.79 8.22
C LYS A 97 19.26 36.08 7.92
N ASP A 98 19.21 35.04 7.10
CA ASP A 98 17.92 34.47 6.71
C ASP A 98 17.39 33.44 7.70
N ILE A 99 16.08 33.51 7.98
CA ILE A 99 15.35 32.48 8.72
C ILE A 99 15.09 31.32 7.76
N LEU A 100 15.76 30.19 8.00
CA LEU A 100 15.63 28.97 7.22
C LEU A 100 14.54 28.02 7.75
N GLY A 101 14.02 28.27 8.96
CA GLY A 101 12.87 27.54 9.46
C GLY A 101 12.61 27.70 10.96
N LEU A 102 11.59 26.98 11.43
CA LEU A 102 11.20 26.81 12.83
C LEU A 102 11.33 25.33 13.17
N GLY A 103 12.12 24.99 14.20
CA GLY A 103 12.35 23.61 14.63
C GLY A 103 11.84 23.35 16.05
N PHE A 104 11.42 22.10 16.27
CA PHE A 104 10.95 21.58 17.56
C PHE A 104 11.85 20.41 17.97
N ARG A 105 12.47 20.50 19.15
CA ARG A 105 13.33 19.46 19.71
C ARG A 105 12.75 18.92 21.00
N ILE A 106 12.85 17.61 21.17
CA ILE A 106 12.53 16.89 22.40
C ILE A 106 13.72 16.01 22.74
N ASN A 107 14.16 16.05 24.00
CA ASN A 107 15.32 15.35 24.54
C ASN A 107 16.59 15.65 23.71
N GLY A 108 16.75 16.92 23.35
CA GLY A 108 17.88 17.40 22.54
C GLY A 108 17.87 16.96 21.07
N GLN A 109 16.84 16.28 20.60
CA GLN A 109 16.74 15.79 19.20
C GLN A 109 15.63 16.52 18.45
N GLU A 110 15.89 16.97 17.23
CA GLU A 110 14.86 17.58 16.38
C GLU A 110 13.82 16.54 15.99
N LYS A 111 12.54 16.83 16.26
CA LYS A 111 11.41 15.95 15.97
C LYS A 111 10.59 16.45 14.79
N MET A 112 10.50 17.76 14.62
CA MET A 112 9.71 18.40 13.57
C MET A 112 10.33 19.74 13.17
N ARG A 113 10.16 20.12 11.91
CA ARG A 113 10.48 21.47 11.43
C ARG A 113 9.52 21.99 10.36
N LEU A 114 9.41 23.31 10.27
CA LEU A 114 8.85 24.05 9.14
C LEU A 114 9.98 24.84 8.46
N ASN A 115 10.27 24.54 7.21
CA ASN A 115 11.29 25.22 6.42
C ASN A 115 10.79 26.55 5.84
N TYR A 116 11.73 27.43 5.50
CA TYR A 116 11.45 28.70 4.80
C TYR A 116 10.70 28.52 3.47
N ASN A 117 10.85 27.38 2.80
CA ASN A 117 10.13 27.03 1.57
C ASN A 117 8.71 26.46 1.82
N GLY A 118 8.25 26.44 3.08
CA GLY A 118 6.95 25.93 3.50
C GLY A 118 6.86 24.41 3.62
N ASN A 119 7.97 23.68 3.54
CA ASN A 119 7.98 22.23 3.75
C ASN A 119 8.01 21.90 5.24
N VAL A 120 7.20 20.94 5.66
CA VAL A 120 7.18 20.39 7.02
C VAL A 120 7.92 19.04 7.03
N GLY A 121 8.94 18.93 7.87
CA GLY A 121 9.64 17.68 8.15
C GLY A 121 9.22 17.13 9.50
N ILE A 122 8.95 15.82 9.58
CA ILE A 122 8.79 15.07 10.83
C ILE A 122 9.87 13.99 10.81
N GLY A 123 10.78 14.03 11.78
CA GLY A 123 11.95 13.13 11.86
C GLY A 123 13.06 13.41 10.85
N THR A 124 12.95 14.45 10.00
CA THR A 124 14.00 14.89 9.07
C THR A 124 14.25 16.39 9.18
N SER A 125 15.52 16.77 9.15
CA SER A 125 15.94 18.17 9.04
C SER A 125 15.99 18.68 7.60
N SER A 126 15.75 17.84 6.60
CA SER A 126 15.81 18.20 5.17
C SER A 126 14.59 17.68 4.41
N PRO A 127 13.38 18.22 4.66
CA PRO A 127 12.16 17.74 4.03
C PRO A 127 12.15 17.98 2.51
N GLN A 128 11.96 16.90 1.74
CA GLN A 128 12.01 16.89 0.27
C GLN A 128 10.67 17.23 -0.38
N ALA A 129 9.59 17.29 0.39
CA ALA A 129 8.23 17.62 -0.05
C ALA A 129 7.50 18.47 1.00
N LYS A 130 6.29 18.96 0.67
CA LYS A 130 5.49 19.81 1.58
C LYS A 130 5.24 19.18 2.94
N LEU A 131 5.09 17.87 3.00
CA LEU A 131 5.15 17.07 4.21
C LEU A 131 6.08 15.89 3.96
N ASN A 132 7.16 15.79 4.74
CA ASN A 132 8.09 14.67 4.70
C ASN A 132 8.12 14.03 6.09
N ILE A 133 7.60 12.81 6.19
CA ILE A 133 7.77 11.97 7.37
C ILE A 133 8.95 11.05 7.08
N TYR A 134 9.94 11.06 7.96
CA TYR A 134 11.14 10.24 7.85
C TYR A 134 11.41 9.57 9.19
N GLY A 135 11.69 8.29 9.17
CA GLY A 135 11.97 7.50 10.37
C GLY A 135 12.60 6.17 10.01
N ALA A 136 12.77 5.34 11.04
CA ALA A 136 13.17 3.97 10.85
C ALA A 136 12.01 3.13 10.26
N HIS A 137 12.35 1.88 9.96
CA HIS A 137 11.39 0.83 9.67
C HIS A 137 10.32 0.75 10.78
N GLY A 138 9.04 0.70 10.44
CA GLY A 138 7.97 0.66 11.43
C GLY A 138 7.55 2.02 12.01
N ASP A 139 8.38 3.07 11.84
CA ASP A 139 8.15 4.41 12.38
C ASP A 139 7.75 5.44 11.31
N THR A 140 7.93 5.11 10.04
CA THR A 140 7.59 6.00 8.91
C THR A 140 6.13 5.79 8.48
N ASN A 141 5.18 6.26 9.30
CA ASN A 141 3.75 6.11 9.02
C ASN A 141 2.97 7.42 9.19
N LEU A 142 1.87 7.52 8.46
CA LEU A 142 0.81 8.51 8.66
C LEU A 142 -0.48 7.77 9.06
N LEU A 143 -1.05 8.14 10.22
CA LEU A 143 -2.30 7.57 10.74
C LEU A 143 -3.39 8.64 10.75
N LEU A 144 -4.47 8.37 10.03
CA LEU A 144 -5.71 9.12 10.11
C LEU A 144 -6.72 8.22 10.83
N HIS A 145 -7.44 8.76 11.82
CA HIS A 145 -8.47 7.97 12.49
C HIS A 145 -9.66 8.81 12.92
N SER A 146 -10.84 8.18 12.88
CA SER A 146 -12.04 8.65 13.56
C SER A 146 -12.29 7.78 14.78
N ILE A 147 -12.68 8.38 15.90
CA ILE A 147 -13.06 7.65 17.12
C ILE A 147 -14.42 6.94 16.99
N GLY A 148 -15.18 7.21 15.93
CA GLY A 148 -16.51 6.63 15.73
C GLY A 148 -17.53 7.06 16.80
N ASN A 149 -18.66 6.34 16.88
CA ASN A 149 -19.71 6.56 17.89
C ASN A 149 -19.53 5.64 19.13
N GLY A 150 -18.30 5.30 19.50
CA GLY A 150 -18.01 4.40 20.64
C GLY A 150 -16.57 3.89 20.61
N THR A 151 -16.07 3.39 21.74
CA THR A 151 -14.66 2.96 21.92
C THR A 151 -14.21 1.84 20.96
N ASP A 152 -15.16 1.09 20.39
CA ASP A 152 -14.89 -0.14 19.64
C ASP A 152 -15.13 0.00 18.13
N VAL A 153 -15.51 1.20 17.64
CA VAL A 153 -15.78 1.45 16.21
C VAL A 153 -14.88 2.52 15.56
N PRO A 154 -13.60 2.69 15.95
CA PRO A 154 -12.74 3.62 15.24
C PRO A 154 -12.50 3.16 13.80
N ALA A 155 -12.43 4.12 12.88
CA ALA A 155 -12.02 3.89 11.50
C ALA A 155 -10.61 4.42 11.33
N TYR A 156 -9.68 3.54 10.93
CA TYR A 156 -8.27 3.89 10.73
C TYR A 156 -7.91 3.82 9.25
N LEU A 157 -7.09 4.78 8.82
CA LEU A 157 -6.34 4.75 7.58
C LEU A 157 -4.86 4.96 7.91
N ASN A 158 -4.03 4.00 7.51
CA ASN A 158 -2.59 4.04 7.70
C ASN A 158 -1.90 4.07 6.34
N LEU A 159 -0.92 4.96 6.19
CA LEU A 159 0.05 4.94 5.09
C LEU A 159 1.42 4.66 5.70
N TRP A 160 2.22 3.83 5.05
CA TRP A 160 3.54 3.45 5.55
C TRP A 160 4.60 3.33 4.46
N ALA A 161 5.85 3.46 4.88
CA ALA A 161 7.02 3.13 4.08
C ALA A 161 7.89 2.07 4.79
N SER A 162 8.39 1.12 4.00
CA SER A 162 9.28 0.00 4.37
C SER A 162 8.63 -1.12 5.18
N GLU A 163 8.13 -2.18 4.54
CA GLU A 163 7.37 -3.26 5.19
C GLU A 163 8.15 -4.22 6.10
N PRO A 164 7.61 -4.64 7.27
CA PRO A 164 8.25 -5.68 8.09
C PRO A 164 8.21 -7.04 7.42
N GLY A 165 9.40 -7.66 7.34
CA GLY A 165 9.55 -9.10 7.10
C GLY A 165 9.48 -9.57 5.65
N MET A 166 9.32 -8.67 4.67
CA MET A 166 9.23 -9.06 3.25
C MET A 166 10.10 -8.21 2.32
N THR A 167 10.08 -6.88 2.42
CA THR A 167 10.91 -5.99 1.58
C THR A 167 11.28 -4.72 2.34
N TYR A 168 12.55 -4.29 2.20
CA TYR A 168 13.00 -3.01 2.76
C TYR A 168 12.50 -1.79 1.96
N THR A 169 11.85 -2.02 0.81
CA THR A 169 11.55 -0.99 -0.21
C THR A 169 10.05 -0.84 -0.51
N GLY A 170 9.17 -1.68 0.05
CA GLY A 170 7.73 -1.60 -0.18
C GLY A 170 7.04 -0.45 0.56
N THR A 171 5.94 0.06 -0.01
CA THR A 171 5.05 1.03 0.64
C THR A 171 3.62 0.49 0.64
N GLY A 172 2.74 1.09 1.43
CA GLY A 172 1.35 0.67 1.42
C GLY A 172 0.38 1.63 2.07
N ILE A 173 -0.90 1.33 1.82
CA ILE A 173 -2.05 2.03 2.38
C ILE A 173 -3.03 0.98 2.90
N GLY A 174 -3.56 1.17 4.10
CA GLY A 174 -4.39 0.16 4.74
C GLY A 174 -5.40 0.71 5.72
N ASN A 175 -6.53 0.04 5.78
CA ASN A 175 -7.59 0.22 6.74
C ASN A 175 -7.44 -0.79 7.88
N ASN A 176 -7.51 -0.33 9.13
CA ASN A 176 -7.50 -1.19 10.33
C ASN A 176 -6.27 -2.12 10.40
N ILE A 177 -5.14 -1.68 9.88
CA ILE A 177 -3.87 -2.40 9.82
C ILE A 177 -2.78 -1.49 10.36
N LYS A 178 -1.94 -2.01 11.27
CA LYS A 178 -0.71 -1.34 11.70
C LYS A 178 0.49 -1.98 11.02
N HIS A 179 1.44 -1.13 10.67
CA HIS A 179 2.65 -1.52 9.99
C HIS A 179 3.73 -2.13 10.92
N TRP A 180 3.66 -2.00 12.26
CA TRP A 180 4.63 -2.59 13.22
C TRP A 180 3.95 -3.10 14.51
N ASN A 181 4.46 -4.19 15.10
CA ASN A 181 3.97 -4.80 16.34
C ASN A 181 4.88 -4.43 17.53
N GLY A 182 4.35 -3.69 18.52
CA GLY A 182 5.13 -3.26 19.69
C GLY A 182 4.33 -2.58 20.82
N SER A 183 3.06 -2.97 21.02
CA SER A 183 2.21 -2.65 22.20
C SER A 183 1.48 -1.27 22.23
N THR A 184 0.25 -1.24 21.67
CA THR A 184 -1.00 -0.52 22.07
C THR A 184 -2.20 -1.29 21.41
N PRO A 185 -3.51 -1.01 21.64
CA PRO A 185 -4.56 -2.02 21.89
C PRO A 185 -4.98 -2.96 20.73
N PHE A 186 -4.34 -2.93 19.54
CA PHE A 186 -4.62 -3.90 18.48
C PHE A 186 -3.34 -4.60 18.01
N SER A 187 -3.45 -5.92 17.78
CA SER A 187 -2.52 -6.71 16.96
C SER A 187 -2.40 -6.08 15.56
N ARG A 188 -1.50 -6.58 14.69
CA ARG A 188 -1.25 -6.03 13.33
C ARG A 188 -2.52 -5.64 12.53
N PHE A 189 -3.66 -6.24 12.84
CA PHE A 189 -5.00 -5.96 12.32
C PHE A 189 -6.01 -5.83 13.47
N ASN A 190 -7.19 -5.26 13.20
CA ASN A 190 -8.30 -5.22 14.15
C ASN A 190 -8.98 -6.60 14.27
N ASN A 191 -8.99 -7.21 15.45
CA ASN A 191 -9.54 -8.56 15.67
C ASN A 191 -11.08 -8.64 15.68
N THR A 192 -11.77 -7.50 15.60
CA THR A 192 -13.24 -7.45 15.50
C THR A 192 -13.69 -7.29 14.05
N ARG A 193 -12.92 -6.55 13.26
CA ARG A 193 -13.32 -6.09 11.91
C ARG A 193 -12.44 -6.65 10.79
N GLY A 194 -11.28 -7.21 11.13
CA GLY A 194 -10.22 -7.46 10.17
C GLY A 194 -9.63 -6.14 9.65
N GLY A 195 -9.10 -6.19 8.44
CA GLY A 195 -8.56 -5.02 7.76
C GLY A 195 -8.34 -5.28 6.27
N SER A 196 -7.92 -4.25 5.57
CA SER A 196 -7.56 -4.37 4.16
C SER A 196 -6.42 -3.43 3.84
N TYR A 197 -5.62 -3.78 2.85
CA TYR A 197 -4.53 -2.94 2.42
C TYR A 197 -4.07 -3.24 1.01
N ILE A 198 -3.43 -2.22 0.42
CA ILE A 198 -2.75 -2.29 -0.86
C ILE A 198 -1.26 -2.14 -0.58
N ARG A 199 -0.45 -3.03 -1.13
CA ARG A 199 1.00 -2.92 -1.15
C ARG A 199 1.47 -2.50 -2.52
N LEU A 200 2.39 -1.55 -2.54
CA LEU A 200 3.18 -1.17 -3.70
C LEU A 200 4.60 -1.68 -3.47
N LEU A 201 4.95 -2.75 -4.18
CA LEU A 201 6.28 -3.37 -4.16
C LEU A 201 6.97 -3.09 -5.50
N GLU A 202 8.28 -3.34 -5.59
CA GLU A 202 9.09 -2.95 -6.76
C GLU A 202 8.53 -3.45 -8.10
N ASN A 203 7.95 -4.65 -8.13
CA ASN A 203 7.47 -5.31 -9.35
C ASN A 203 6.07 -5.91 -9.21
N GLN A 204 5.31 -5.48 -8.19
CA GLN A 204 3.97 -6.00 -7.96
C GLN A 204 3.10 -5.08 -7.10
N ILE A 205 1.79 -5.10 -7.35
CA ILE A 205 0.78 -4.47 -6.50
C ILE A 205 -0.10 -5.57 -5.90
N LEU A 206 -0.18 -5.61 -4.57
CA LEU A 206 -0.93 -6.63 -3.85
C LEU A 206 -2.11 -6.03 -3.11
N PHE A 207 -3.31 -6.54 -3.38
CA PHE A 207 -4.53 -6.22 -2.67
C PHE A 207 -4.81 -7.34 -1.67
N THR A 208 -4.74 -7.03 -0.38
CA THR A 208 -4.91 -8.01 0.69
C THR A 208 -6.04 -7.63 1.62
N THR A 209 -6.85 -8.61 1.97
CA THR A 209 -7.81 -8.52 3.07
C THR A 209 -7.34 -9.40 4.23
N VAL A 210 -7.75 -9.02 5.43
CA VAL A 210 -7.54 -9.77 6.65
C VAL A 210 -8.90 -9.88 7.31
N ASP A 211 -9.34 -11.08 7.64
CA ASP A 211 -10.58 -11.23 8.41
C ASP A 211 -10.34 -10.97 9.90
N ALA A 212 -11.42 -10.96 10.69
CA ALA A 212 -11.37 -10.75 12.14
C ALA A 212 -10.55 -11.82 12.88
N SER A 213 -10.39 -13.01 12.30
CA SER A 213 -9.57 -14.09 12.87
C SER A 213 -8.06 -13.90 12.59
N GLY A 214 -7.70 -12.93 11.75
CA GLY A 214 -6.32 -12.70 11.32
C GLY A 214 -5.91 -13.49 10.09
N LYS A 215 -6.85 -14.12 9.39
CA LYS A 215 -6.56 -14.83 8.15
C LYS A 215 -6.37 -13.82 7.03
N TYR A 216 -5.18 -13.85 6.42
CA TYR A 216 -4.83 -13.03 5.27
C TYR A 216 -5.31 -13.69 3.97
N ALA A 217 -5.85 -12.89 3.05
CA ALA A 217 -6.16 -13.29 1.69
C ALA A 217 -5.63 -12.25 0.71
N GLN A 218 -4.62 -12.62 -0.09
CA GLN A 218 -4.19 -11.83 -1.25
C GLN A 218 -5.26 -11.99 -2.33
N ALA A 219 -6.18 -11.04 -2.42
CA ALA A 219 -7.32 -11.12 -3.30
C ALA A 219 -6.92 -10.91 -4.77
N LEU A 220 -6.00 -9.97 -5.01
CA LEU A 220 -5.55 -9.60 -6.35
C LEU A 220 -4.06 -9.25 -6.32
N ASN A 221 -3.32 -9.74 -7.32
CA ASN A 221 -1.92 -9.40 -7.57
C ASN A 221 -1.77 -8.87 -9.00
N ILE A 222 -1.19 -7.69 -9.16
CA ILE A 222 -0.78 -7.15 -10.46
C ILE A 222 0.74 -7.27 -10.54
N ALA A 223 1.25 -8.07 -11.47
CA ALA A 223 2.67 -8.29 -11.67
C ALA A 223 3.29 -7.26 -12.63
N ALA A 224 4.62 -7.21 -12.69
CA ALA A 224 5.36 -6.25 -13.53
C ALA A 224 5.13 -6.40 -15.04
N ASP A 225 4.73 -7.59 -15.50
CA ASP A 225 4.34 -7.85 -16.89
C ASP A 225 2.90 -7.41 -17.21
N GLY A 226 2.19 -6.83 -16.24
CA GLY A 226 0.80 -6.41 -16.36
C GLY A 226 -0.21 -7.54 -16.12
N ASN A 227 0.24 -8.77 -15.85
CA ASN A 227 -0.67 -9.87 -15.55
C ASN A 227 -1.37 -9.65 -14.21
N VAL A 228 -2.66 -10.01 -14.17
CA VAL A 228 -3.49 -9.92 -12.98
C VAL A 228 -3.88 -11.32 -12.53
N ALA A 229 -3.42 -11.71 -11.34
CA ALA A 229 -3.86 -12.94 -10.68
C ALA A 229 -5.00 -12.63 -9.70
N VAL A 230 -6.09 -13.40 -9.79
CA VAL A 230 -7.21 -13.39 -8.85
C VAL A 230 -7.21 -14.73 -8.12
N SER A 231 -7.03 -14.71 -6.80
CA SER A 231 -6.80 -15.95 -6.02
C SER A 231 -8.06 -16.77 -5.76
N ASN A 232 -9.25 -16.18 -5.91
CA ASN A 232 -10.53 -16.85 -5.70
C ASN A 232 -11.44 -16.65 -6.92
N LYS A 233 -12.70 -16.29 -6.72
CA LYS A 233 -13.68 -16.10 -7.79
C LYS A 233 -13.56 -14.70 -8.39
N LEU A 234 -13.67 -14.61 -9.71
CA LEU A 234 -13.93 -13.38 -10.45
C LEU A 234 -15.42 -13.37 -10.84
N GLU A 235 -16.16 -12.37 -10.40
CA GLU A 235 -17.54 -12.12 -10.83
C GLU A 235 -17.55 -10.92 -11.78
N ALA A 236 -18.13 -11.10 -12.97
CA ALA A 236 -18.20 -10.07 -13.99
C ALA A 236 -19.54 -10.17 -14.72
N LYS A 237 -20.09 -9.02 -15.16
CA LYS A 237 -21.28 -8.99 -16.01
C LYS A 237 -20.97 -9.41 -17.45
N GLU A 238 -19.75 -9.15 -17.90
CA GLU A 238 -19.28 -9.49 -19.25
C GLU A 238 -17.77 -9.76 -19.18
N ILE A 239 -17.31 -10.76 -19.96
CA ILE A 239 -15.90 -11.07 -20.15
C ILE A 239 -15.65 -11.18 -21.66
N LYS A 240 -14.78 -10.31 -22.19
CA LYS A 240 -14.35 -10.33 -23.59
C LYS A 240 -12.87 -10.70 -23.69
N VAL A 241 -12.55 -11.77 -24.42
CA VAL A 241 -11.18 -12.25 -24.67
C VAL A 241 -10.80 -11.87 -26.11
N THR A 242 -9.69 -11.15 -26.30
CA THR A 242 -9.41 -10.42 -27.56
C THR A 242 -8.35 -11.01 -28.48
N THR A 243 -7.59 -12.03 -28.06
CA THR A 243 -6.40 -12.53 -28.78
C THR A 243 -6.47 -13.98 -29.26
N THR A 244 -7.67 -14.46 -29.59
CA THR A 244 -7.85 -15.87 -29.97
C THR A 244 -8.23 -16.01 -31.47
N PRO A 245 -7.47 -16.77 -32.28
CA PRO A 245 -7.86 -17.15 -33.65
C PRO A 245 -9.24 -17.84 -33.67
N THR A 246 -10.04 -17.70 -34.73
CA THR A 246 -11.32 -18.41 -34.83
C THR A 246 -11.12 -19.86 -35.31
N ALA A 247 -12.14 -20.71 -35.16
CA ALA A 247 -12.09 -22.12 -35.58
C ALA A 247 -12.46 -22.33 -37.06
N ASP A 248 -12.82 -21.26 -37.79
CA ASP A 248 -13.42 -21.33 -39.14
C ASP A 248 -12.56 -22.08 -40.18
N PHE A 249 -11.28 -22.30 -39.90
CA PHE A 249 -10.37 -23.09 -40.73
C PHE A 249 -10.87 -24.52 -40.98
N VAL A 250 -11.77 -25.05 -40.14
CA VAL A 250 -12.41 -26.37 -40.34
C VAL A 250 -13.21 -26.42 -41.64
N PHE A 251 -13.66 -25.28 -42.15
CA PHE A 251 -14.41 -25.17 -43.40
C PHE A 251 -13.55 -24.94 -44.65
N GLU A 252 -12.23 -24.84 -44.51
CA GLU A 252 -11.32 -24.68 -45.64
C GLU A 252 -11.19 -26.00 -46.43
N ASP A 253 -11.08 -25.93 -47.76
CA ASP A 253 -10.94 -27.11 -48.64
C ASP A 253 -9.71 -27.97 -48.32
N THR A 254 -8.70 -27.38 -47.67
CA THR A 254 -7.46 -28.06 -47.26
C THR A 254 -7.58 -28.76 -45.90
N TYR A 255 -8.65 -28.53 -45.14
CA TYR A 255 -8.84 -29.14 -43.83
C TYR A 255 -9.15 -30.63 -43.96
N GLN A 256 -8.36 -31.46 -43.28
CA GLN A 256 -8.58 -32.90 -43.24
C GLN A 256 -9.45 -33.25 -42.05
N LEU A 257 -10.74 -33.43 -42.30
CA LEU A 257 -11.68 -33.91 -41.30
C LEU A 257 -11.24 -35.31 -40.81
N PRO A 258 -11.06 -35.52 -39.49
CA PRO A 258 -10.69 -36.84 -38.97
C PRO A 258 -11.69 -37.93 -39.37
N ASP A 259 -11.24 -39.18 -39.47
CA ASP A 259 -12.16 -40.30 -39.64
C ASP A 259 -12.80 -40.69 -38.30
N LEU A 260 -14.08 -41.07 -38.32
CA LEU A 260 -14.84 -41.38 -37.09
C LEU A 260 -14.29 -42.61 -36.37
N GLU A 261 -13.72 -43.57 -37.10
CA GLU A 261 -13.07 -44.76 -36.54
C GLU A 261 -11.83 -44.40 -35.71
N SER A 262 -10.99 -43.48 -36.21
CA SER A 262 -9.82 -42.94 -35.50
C SER A 262 -10.24 -42.13 -34.28
N VAL A 263 -11.29 -41.30 -34.42
CA VAL A 263 -11.86 -40.56 -33.28
C VAL A 263 -12.39 -41.53 -32.22
N GLU A 264 -13.12 -42.57 -32.60
CA GLU A 264 -13.63 -43.59 -31.68
C GLU A 264 -12.48 -44.32 -30.97
N LYS A 265 -11.44 -44.72 -31.71
CA LYS A 265 -10.25 -45.34 -31.16
C LYS A 265 -9.57 -44.42 -30.14
N HIS A 266 -9.39 -43.15 -30.47
CA HIS A 266 -8.82 -42.15 -29.58
C HIS A 266 -9.63 -42.02 -28.29
N ILE A 267 -10.96 -41.91 -28.39
CA ILE A 267 -11.83 -41.80 -27.21
C ILE A 267 -11.75 -43.08 -26.35
N LYS A 268 -11.71 -44.26 -26.98
CA LYS A 268 -11.59 -45.54 -26.25
C LYS A 268 -10.28 -45.61 -25.47
N GLU A 269 -9.16 -45.18 -26.07
CA GLU A 269 -7.82 -45.22 -25.49
C GLU A 269 -7.54 -44.09 -24.49
N LYS A 270 -7.95 -42.86 -24.80
CA LYS A 270 -7.57 -41.63 -24.08
C LYS A 270 -8.68 -41.05 -23.20
N LYS A 271 -9.93 -41.46 -23.40
CA LYS A 271 -11.11 -41.01 -22.62
C LYS A 271 -11.42 -39.50 -22.71
N HIS A 272 -10.93 -38.83 -23.75
CA HIS A 272 -11.30 -37.46 -24.09
C HIS A 272 -11.30 -37.27 -25.62
N LEU A 273 -11.79 -36.14 -26.10
CA LEU A 273 -11.76 -35.80 -27.53
C LEU A 273 -10.33 -35.45 -27.97
N PRO A 274 -9.98 -35.70 -29.25
CA PRO A 274 -8.72 -35.21 -29.82
C PRO A 274 -8.54 -33.71 -29.58
N GLU A 275 -7.30 -33.26 -29.33
CA GLU A 275 -6.88 -31.86 -29.14
C GLU A 275 -7.44 -31.14 -27.89
N ILE A 276 -8.44 -31.73 -27.24
CA ILE A 276 -8.93 -31.33 -25.93
C ILE A 276 -8.06 -32.02 -24.87
N ALA A 277 -7.51 -31.25 -23.93
CA ALA A 277 -6.73 -31.81 -22.83
C ALA A 277 -7.56 -32.79 -21.99
N SER A 278 -6.90 -33.75 -21.35
CA SER A 278 -7.58 -34.67 -20.43
C SER A 278 -8.03 -33.96 -19.16
N ALA A 279 -9.03 -34.53 -18.47
CA ALA A 279 -9.49 -33.98 -17.18
C ALA A 279 -8.38 -33.90 -16.13
N ALA A 280 -7.43 -34.84 -16.16
CA ALA A 280 -6.28 -34.86 -15.25
C ALA A 280 -5.31 -33.71 -15.54
N GLU A 281 -5.04 -33.42 -16.81
CA GLU A 281 -4.21 -32.27 -17.22
C GLU A 281 -4.89 -30.95 -16.85
N MET A 282 -6.18 -30.80 -17.15
CA MET A 282 -6.94 -29.59 -16.81
C MET A 282 -6.99 -29.31 -15.30
N GLN A 283 -7.10 -30.34 -14.46
CA GLN A 283 -7.08 -30.19 -13.00
C GLN A 283 -5.72 -29.77 -12.46
N LYS A 284 -4.64 -30.22 -13.11
CA LYS A 284 -3.27 -29.96 -12.67
C LYS A 284 -2.76 -28.60 -13.16
N GLU A 285 -3.04 -28.24 -14.40
CA GLU A 285 -2.43 -27.08 -15.08
C GLU A 285 -3.42 -25.91 -15.26
N GLY A 286 -4.71 -26.15 -15.04
CA GLY A 286 -5.77 -25.19 -15.33
C GLY A 286 -6.19 -25.22 -16.81
N VAL A 287 -7.06 -24.30 -17.19
CA VAL A 287 -7.59 -24.21 -18.56
C VAL A 287 -7.51 -22.76 -19.03
N ASN A 288 -6.86 -22.54 -20.18
CA ASN A 288 -6.96 -21.27 -20.88
C ASN A 288 -8.36 -21.16 -21.51
N ILE A 289 -9.20 -20.29 -20.97
CA ILE A 289 -10.60 -20.14 -21.41
C ILE A 289 -10.68 -19.78 -22.90
N GLY A 290 -9.80 -18.90 -23.40
CA GLY A 290 -9.80 -18.50 -24.81
C GLY A 290 -9.52 -19.69 -25.73
N GLU A 291 -8.39 -20.37 -25.51
CA GLU A 291 -7.99 -21.52 -26.32
C GLU A 291 -9.01 -22.66 -26.24
N PHE A 292 -9.53 -22.93 -25.04
CA PHE A 292 -10.52 -23.97 -24.84
C PHE A 292 -11.82 -23.67 -25.59
N GLN A 293 -12.30 -22.42 -25.61
CA GLN A 293 -13.48 -22.04 -26.38
C GLN A 293 -13.28 -22.21 -27.89
N ILE A 294 -12.08 -21.91 -28.43
CA ILE A 294 -11.79 -22.20 -29.84
C ILE A 294 -11.84 -23.69 -30.11
N LYS A 295 -11.16 -24.50 -29.29
CA LYS A 295 -11.13 -25.95 -29.50
C LYS A 295 -12.53 -26.56 -29.41
N LEU A 296 -13.37 -26.06 -28.51
CA LEU A 296 -14.79 -26.45 -28.46
C LEU A 296 -15.53 -26.05 -29.73
N LEU A 297 -15.33 -24.83 -30.24
CA LEU A 297 -15.93 -24.37 -31.49
C LEU A 297 -15.49 -25.26 -32.66
N GLN A 298 -14.20 -25.59 -32.76
CA GLN A 298 -13.66 -26.51 -33.76
C GLN A 298 -14.39 -27.87 -33.73
N LYS A 299 -14.61 -28.46 -32.54
CA LYS A 299 -15.35 -29.73 -32.43
C LYS A 299 -16.82 -29.62 -32.77
N ILE A 300 -17.45 -28.46 -32.54
CA ILE A 300 -18.82 -28.20 -32.99
C ILE A 300 -18.89 -28.12 -34.52
N GLU A 301 -17.90 -27.50 -35.15
CA GLU A 301 -17.81 -27.40 -36.62
C GLU A 301 -17.53 -28.75 -37.28
N GLU A 302 -16.59 -29.53 -36.74
CA GLU A 302 -16.33 -30.92 -37.19
C GLU A 302 -17.61 -31.77 -37.06
N LEU A 303 -18.30 -31.70 -35.91
CA LEU A 303 -19.58 -32.39 -35.69
C LEU A 303 -20.65 -31.97 -36.71
N THR A 304 -20.67 -30.69 -37.07
CA THR A 304 -21.57 -30.15 -38.09
C THR A 304 -21.27 -30.77 -39.45
N LEU A 305 -19.99 -30.90 -39.84
CA LEU A 305 -19.59 -31.56 -41.09
C LEU A 305 -19.99 -33.04 -41.10
N TYR A 306 -19.74 -33.79 -40.02
CA TYR A 306 -20.19 -35.18 -39.93
C TYR A 306 -21.71 -35.29 -40.05
N SER A 307 -22.47 -34.38 -39.43
CA SER A 307 -23.94 -34.39 -39.49
C SER A 307 -24.46 -34.09 -40.89
N ILE A 308 -23.83 -33.15 -41.62
CA ILE A 308 -24.15 -32.87 -43.02
C ILE A 308 -23.92 -34.12 -43.87
N GLU A 309 -22.78 -34.79 -43.70
CA GLU A 309 -22.46 -36.01 -44.44
C GLU A 309 -23.42 -37.16 -44.11
N GLN A 310 -23.70 -37.38 -42.83
CA GLN A 310 -24.66 -38.38 -42.38
C GLN A 310 -26.08 -38.13 -42.96
N ASN A 311 -26.51 -36.86 -43.05
CA ASN A 311 -27.78 -36.51 -43.67
C ASN A 311 -27.80 -36.80 -45.18
N LYS A 312 -26.69 -36.58 -45.89
CA LYS A 312 -26.56 -36.97 -47.31
C LYS A 312 -26.69 -38.49 -47.46
N GLN A 313 -25.98 -39.26 -46.63
CA GLN A 313 -26.04 -40.72 -46.63
C GLN A 313 -27.44 -41.24 -46.32
N ASN A 314 -28.14 -40.65 -45.35
CA ASN A 314 -29.52 -41.02 -45.04
C ASN A 314 -30.47 -40.77 -46.22
N LYS A 315 -30.31 -39.65 -46.94
CA LYS A 315 -31.10 -39.37 -48.15
C LYS A 315 -30.83 -40.38 -49.26
N GLU A 316 -29.57 -40.76 -49.46
CA GLU A 316 -29.19 -41.81 -50.41
C GLU A 316 -29.76 -43.19 -50.02
N LEU A 317 -29.70 -43.53 -48.73
CA LEU A 317 -30.31 -44.76 -48.19
C LEU A 317 -31.82 -44.76 -48.42
N PHE A 318 -32.53 -43.66 -48.11
CA PHE A 318 -33.98 -43.56 -48.36
C PHE A 318 -34.33 -43.76 -49.83
N ARG A 319 -33.59 -43.12 -50.76
CA ARG A 319 -33.79 -43.32 -52.20
C ARG A 319 -33.56 -44.77 -52.61
N THR A 320 -32.57 -45.43 -52.02
CA THR A 320 -32.26 -46.84 -52.30
C THR A 320 -33.38 -47.76 -51.79
N VAL A 321 -33.89 -47.50 -50.58
CA VAL A 321 -35.02 -48.22 -50.00
C VAL A 321 -36.29 -48.05 -50.85
N GLU A 322 -36.60 -46.83 -51.29
CA GLU A 322 -37.75 -46.58 -52.17
C GLU A 322 -37.65 -47.38 -53.48
N LYS A 323 -36.48 -47.37 -54.13
CA LYS A 323 -36.23 -48.16 -55.36
C LYS A 323 -36.38 -49.66 -55.12
N GLN A 324 -35.87 -50.17 -54.00
CA GLN A 324 -36.00 -51.60 -53.65
C GLN A 324 -37.46 -51.98 -53.38
N GLN A 325 -38.22 -51.13 -52.70
CA GLN A 325 -39.66 -51.35 -52.47
C GLN A 325 -40.45 -51.38 -53.78
N GLU A 326 -40.14 -50.50 -54.73
CA GLU A 326 -40.76 -50.50 -56.05
C GLU A 326 -40.43 -51.78 -56.84
N GLN A 327 -39.17 -52.24 -56.78
CA GLN A 327 -38.76 -53.50 -57.40
C GLN A 327 -39.49 -54.70 -56.78
N ILE A 328 -39.60 -54.77 -55.45
CA ILE A 328 -40.34 -55.83 -54.76
C ILE A 328 -41.80 -55.84 -55.21
N LYS A 329 -42.46 -54.68 -55.24
CA LYS A 329 -43.85 -54.56 -55.70
C LYS A 329 -44.05 -55.04 -57.14
N ASN A 330 -43.08 -54.74 -58.02
CA ASN A 330 -43.11 -55.20 -59.41
C ASN A 330 -42.90 -56.72 -59.50
N LEU A 331 -41.99 -57.29 -58.70
CA LEU A 331 -41.78 -58.74 -58.63
C LEU A 331 -43.01 -59.47 -58.09
N GLU A 332 -43.64 -58.96 -57.02
CA GLU A 332 -44.90 -59.50 -56.48
C GLU A 332 -46.00 -59.51 -57.53
N LYS A 333 -46.16 -58.41 -58.28
CA LYS A 333 -47.14 -58.32 -59.37
C LYS A 333 -46.88 -59.37 -60.46
N ASN A 334 -45.62 -59.56 -60.84
CA ASN A 334 -45.23 -60.55 -61.85
C ASN A 334 -45.49 -61.99 -61.37
N ILE A 335 -45.19 -62.29 -60.10
CA ILE A 335 -45.50 -63.59 -59.49
C ILE A 335 -47.00 -63.85 -59.51
N GLN A 336 -47.82 -62.87 -59.12
CA GLN A 336 -49.27 -63.01 -59.03
C GLN A 336 -49.92 -63.23 -60.40
N GLN A 337 -49.39 -62.60 -61.45
CA GLN A 337 -49.78 -62.87 -62.84
C GLN A 337 -49.39 -64.30 -63.27
N SER A 338 -48.19 -64.77 -62.91
CA SER A 338 -47.73 -66.12 -63.26
C SER A 338 -48.52 -67.24 -62.56
N THR A 339 -49.04 -67.02 -61.35
CA THR A 339 -49.89 -67.97 -60.62
C THR A 339 -51.34 -68.05 -61.11
N ASN A 340 -51.87 -66.97 -61.73
CA ASN A 340 -53.23 -66.96 -62.31
C ASN A 340 -53.31 -67.56 -63.72
N THR A 341 -52.17 -68.02 -64.29
CA THR A 341 -52.08 -68.56 -65.66
C THR A 341 -51.80 -70.07 -65.68
N LYS A 342 -51.96 -70.75 -64.55
CA LYS A 342 -52.01 -72.21 -64.41
C LYS A 342 -53.38 -72.60 -63.87
#